data_AF-A0A7J2ZLD3-F1
#
_entry.id   AF-A0A7J2ZLD3-F1
#
_cell.length_a   1.000
_cell.length_b   1.000
_cell.length_c   1.000
_cell.angle_alpha   90.00
_cell.angle_beta   90.00
_cell.angle_gamma   90.00
#
_symmetry.space_group_name_H-M   'P 1'
#
loop_
_entity.id
_entity.type
_entity.pdbx_description
1 polymer ?
#
loop_
_entity_poly.entity_id
_entity_poly.type
_entity_poly.pdbx_seq_one_letter_code
_entity_poly.pdbx_strand_id
1 'polypeptide(L)'
;MVVWPEDRLTRFEVARLLGARALQISLGAPILVQTTETDPIEIAKIEFREKMIPITIKRKLPDGREIVIEIKKAIENWLIDNKGKI
;
A
#
# COMPACT_ATOMS: atom_id res chain seq x y z
N MET A 1 -24.37 -0.22 -11.12
CA MET A 1 -23.75 -0.71 -9.87
C MET A 1 -22.27 -0.37 -9.97
N VAL A 2 -21.73 0.49 -9.11
CA VAL A 2 -20.30 0.85 -9.17
C VAL A 2 -19.53 -0.29 -8.54
N VAL A 3 -19.00 -1.18 -9.39
CA VAL A 3 -18.15 -2.28 -8.96
C VAL A 3 -16.75 -1.71 -8.79
N TRP A 4 -16.34 -1.46 -7.54
CA TRP A 4 -14.97 -1.07 -7.26
C TRP A 4 -14.05 -2.28 -7.49
N PRO A 5 -12.95 -2.16 -8.24
CA PRO A 5 -12.08 -3.30 -8.54
C PRO A 5 -11.39 -3.80 -7.28
N GLU A 6 -11.65 -5.04 -6.88
CA GLU A 6 -11.13 -5.65 -5.63
C GLU A 6 -9.61 -5.90 -5.68
N ASP A 7 -9.02 -5.85 -6.87
CA ASP A 7 -7.63 -6.18 -7.14
C ASP A 7 -6.77 -4.95 -7.52
N ARG A 8 -7.31 -3.73 -7.45
CA ARG A 8 -6.55 -2.50 -7.77
C ARG A 8 -6.61 -1.50 -6.64
N LEU A 9 -5.53 -0.75 -6.46
CA LEU A 9 -5.47 0.37 -5.53
C LEU A 9 -5.87 1.68 -6.22
N THR A 10 -6.51 2.56 -5.47
CA THR A 10 -6.72 3.95 -5.86
C THR A 10 -5.50 4.80 -5.46
N ARG A 11 -5.31 5.95 -6.12
CA ARG A 11 -4.23 6.90 -5.76
C ARG A 11 -4.28 7.33 -4.29
N PHE A 12 -5.49 7.43 -3.72
CA PHE A 12 -5.70 7.83 -2.34
C PHE A 12 -5.29 6.72 -1.37
N GLU A 13 -5.61 5.48 -1.70
CA GLU A 13 -5.18 4.30 -0.94
C GLU A 13 -3.66 4.16 -0.95
N VAL A 14 -3.01 4.33 -2.10
CA VAL A 14 -1.54 4.28 -2.20
C VAL A 14 -0.89 5.38 -1.36
N ALA A 15 -1.34 6.63 -1.49
CA ALA A 15 -0.82 7.73 -0.68
C ALA A 15 -1.00 7.49 0.82
N ARG A 16 -2.18 6.99 1.24
CA ARG A 16 -2.46 6.69 2.64
C ARG A 16 -1.63 5.52 3.15
N LEU A 17 -1.44 4.47 2.34
CA LEU A 17 -0.66 3.29 2.68
C LEU A 17 0.81 3.67 2.93
N LEU A 18 1.41 4.43 2.02
CA LEU A 18 2.78 4.92 2.14
C LEU A 18 2.94 5.85 3.35
N GLY A 19 2.02 6.80 3.53
CA GLY A 19 2.07 7.72 4.67
C GLY A 19 1.90 7.02 6.02
N ALA A 20 0.98 6.07 6.13
CA ALA A 20 0.79 5.28 7.34
C ALA A 20 2.01 4.41 7.65
N ARG A 21 2.62 3.80 6.62
CA ARG A 21 3.80 2.97 6.81
C ARG A 21 5.04 3.80 7.16
N ALA A 22 5.24 4.95 6.50
CA ALA A 22 6.29 5.89 6.84
C ALA A 22 6.18 6.32 8.30
N LEU A 23 4.97 6.66 8.77
CA LEU A 23 4.73 6.99 10.18
C LEU A 23 5.12 5.86 11.13
N GLN A 24 4.78 4.61 10.82
CA GLN A 24 5.19 3.46 11.63
C GLN A 24 6.71 3.36 11.74
N ILE A 25 7.42 3.51 10.61
CA ILE A 25 8.89 3.47 10.57
C ILE A 25 9.48 4.62 11.41
N SER A 26 8.93 5.83 11.29
CA SER A 26 9.34 6.98 12.11
C SER A 26 9.17 6.75 13.61
N LEU A 27 8.21 5.91 14.00
CA LEU A 27 7.95 5.53 15.39
C LEU A 27 8.77 4.30 15.85
N GLY A 28 9.73 3.85 15.04
CA GLY A 28 10.63 2.73 15.38
C GLY A 28 10.07 1.35 15.07
N ALA A 29 9.02 1.25 14.24
CA ALA A 29 8.55 -0.06 13.77
C ALA A 29 9.64 -0.77 12.93
N PRO A 30 9.71 -2.12 13.00
CA PRO A 30 10.70 -2.87 12.24
C PRO A 30 10.49 -2.72 10.74
N ILE A 31 11.60 -2.51 10.02
CA ILE A 31 11.67 -2.45 8.55
C ILE A 31 11.78 -3.89 8.02
N LEU A 32 10.99 -4.23 7.01
CA LEU A 32 10.90 -5.60 6.47
C LEU A 32 11.76 -5.83 5.22
N VAL A 33 12.49 -4.80 4.78
CA VAL A 33 13.38 -4.82 3.62
C VAL A 33 14.80 -4.41 4.02
N GLN A 34 15.80 -4.94 3.32
CA GLN A 34 17.18 -4.47 3.46
C GLN A 34 17.35 -3.20 2.64
N THR A 35 17.68 -2.10 3.29
CA THR A 35 17.90 -0.80 2.64
C THR A 35 18.94 0.02 3.39
N THR A 36 19.69 0.85 2.65
CA THR A 36 20.60 1.86 3.20
C THR A 36 19.90 3.21 3.43
N GLU A 37 18.64 3.34 3.00
CA GLU A 37 17.85 4.55 3.18
C GLU A 37 17.49 4.78 4.64
N THR A 38 17.51 6.04 5.06
CA THR A 38 17.14 6.48 6.40
C THR A 38 15.80 7.21 6.43
N ASP A 39 15.35 7.73 5.29
CA ASP A 39 14.10 8.48 5.19
C ASP A 39 12.88 7.52 5.25
N PRO A 40 11.98 7.66 6.25
CA PRO A 40 10.86 6.74 6.44
C PRO A 40 9.94 6.61 5.22
N ILE A 41 9.77 7.69 4.44
CA ILE A 41 8.93 7.64 3.24
C ILE A 41 9.61 6.86 2.10
N GLU A 42 10.92 6.99 1.91
CA GLU A 42 11.65 6.20 0.93
C GLU A 42 11.71 4.72 1.31
N ILE A 43 11.89 4.41 2.60
CA ILE A 43 11.81 3.03 3.10
C ILE A 43 10.43 2.44 2.83
N ALA A 44 9.35 3.18 3.12
CA ALA A 44 7.98 2.75 2.82
C ALA A 44 7.75 2.52 1.31
N LYS A 45 8.32 3.35 0.44
CA LYS A 45 8.26 3.14 -1.03
C LYS A 45 9.02 1.89 -1.46
N ILE A 46 10.16 1.58 -0.84
CA ILE A 46 10.91 0.35 -1.11
C ILE A 46 10.08 -0.86 -0.68
N GLU A 47 9.53 -0.86 0.53
CA GLU A 47 8.64 -1.93 1.00
C GLU A 47 7.41 -2.09 0.10
N PHE A 48 6.87 -0.99 -0.44
CA PHE A 48 5.79 -1.03 -1.42
C PHE A 48 6.22 -1.77 -2.70
N ARG A 49 7.37 -1.41 -3.28
CA ARG A 49 7.90 -2.04 -4.50
C ARG A 49 8.16 -3.54 -4.32
N GLU A 50 8.66 -3.93 -3.15
CA GLU A 50 8.91 -5.32 -2.77
C GLU A 50 7.63 -6.08 -2.35
N LYS A 51 6.45 -5.42 -2.33
CA LYS A 51 5.17 -6.01 -1.91
C LYS A 51 5.20 -6.53 -0.46
N MET A 52 6.01 -5.90 0.40
CA MET A 52 6.28 -6.30 1.79
C MET A 52 5.59 -5.41 2.83
N ILE A 53 4.76 -4.44 2.42
CA ILE A 53 4.06 -3.57 3.37
C ILE A 53 3.08 -4.38 4.25
N PRO A 54 3.21 -4.32 5.60
CA PRO A 54 2.40 -5.08 6.53
C PRO A 54 1.10 -4.33 6.92
N ILE A 55 0.38 -3.77 5.95
CA ILE A 55 -0.87 -3.02 6.18
C ILE A 55 -1.92 -3.52 5.20
N THR A 56 -3.14 -3.76 5.69
CA THR A 56 -4.29 -4.18 4.87
C THR A 56 -5.29 -3.05 4.71
N ILE A 57 -5.93 -2.97 3.54
CA ILE A 57 -7.00 -2.00 3.26
C ILE A 57 -8.35 -2.69 3.34
N LYS A 58 -9.28 -2.08 4.08
CA LYS A 58 -10.70 -2.48 4.14
C LYS A 58 -11.54 -1.37 3.53
N ARG A 59 -12.29 -1.69 2.47
CA ARG A 59 -13.23 -0.76 1.83
C ARG A 59 -14.61 -0.94 2.43
N LYS A 60 -15.21 0.15 2.90
CA LYS A 60 -16.62 0.20 3.28
C LYS A 60 -17.45 0.67 2.10
N LEU A 61 -18.36 -0.16 1.63
CA LEU A 61 -19.28 0.17 0.56
C LEU A 61 -20.51 0.94 1.11
N PRO A 62 -21.22 1.71 0.26
CA PRO A 62 -22.41 2.45 0.67
C PRO A 62 -23.55 1.57 1.22
N ASP A 63 -23.57 0.29 0.86
CA ASP A 63 -24.53 -0.70 1.34
C ASP A 63 -24.11 -1.37 2.66
N GLY A 64 -23.02 -0.93 3.27
CA GLY A 64 -22.51 -1.44 4.54
C GLY A 64 -21.63 -2.68 4.43
N ARG A 65 -21.43 -3.24 3.22
CA ARG A 65 -20.50 -4.36 3.02
C ARG A 65 -19.05 -3.90 3.17
N GLU A 66 -18.21 -4.81 3.65
CA GLU A 66 -16.76 -4.59 3.74
C GLU A 66 -16.03 -5.51 2.76
N ILE A 67 -15.11 -4.94 1.98
CA ILE A 67 -14.21 -5.69 1.10
C ILE A 67 -12.80 -5.55 1.63
N VAL A 68 -12.13 -6.68 1.88
CA VAL A 68 -10.72 -6.72 2.26
C VAL A 68 -9.90 -6.88 0.98
N ILE A 69 -8.97 -5.96 0.73
CA ILE A 69 -8.12 -6.00 -0.46
C ILE A 69 -6.91 -6.89 -0.20
N GLU A 70 -6.61 -7.78 -1.14
CA GLU A 70 -5.36 -8.52 -1.16
C GLU A 70 -4.21 -7.60 -1.62
N ILE A 71 -3.44 -7.10 -0.64
CA ILE A 71 -2.44 -6.05 -0.87
C ILE A 71 -1.35 -6.45 -1.84
N LYS A 72 -0.83 -7.68 -1.77
CA LYS A 72 0.23 -8.13 -2.68
C LYS A 72 -0.20 -8.04 -4.14
N LYS A 73 -1.39 -8.56 -4.44
CA LYS A 73 -2.00 -8.52 -5.76
C LYS A 73 -2.33 -7.09 -6.19
N ALA A 74 -2.87 -6.28 -5.28
CA ALA A 74 -3.24 -4.90 -5.57
C ALA A 74 -2.04 -3.99 -5.85
N ILE A 75 -0.93 -4.20 -5.13
CA ILE A 75 0.36 -3.54 -5.38
C ILE A 75 0.95 -4.00 -6.72
N GLU A 76 0.93 -5.30 -7.01
CA GLU A 76 1.41 -5.82 -8.28
C GLU A 76 0.69 -5.19 -9.48
N ASN A 77 -0.64 -5.16 -9.43
CA ASN A 77 -1.45 -4.49 -10.45
C ASN A 77 -1.13 -2.99 -10.54
N TRP A 78 -0.94 -2.30 -9.40
CA TRP A 78 -0.53 -0.90 -9.40
C TRP A 78 0.81 -0.67 -10.10
N LEU A 79 1.82 -1.51 -9.82
CA LEU A 79 3.15 -1.40 -10.42
C LEU A 79 3.10 -1.68 -11.93
N ILE A 80 2.27 -2.61 -12.39
CA ILE A 80 2.05 -2.88 -13.81
C ILE A 80 1.40 -1.66 -14.49
N ASP A 81 0.31 -1.15 -13.92
CA ASP A 81 -0.45 -0.03 -14.49
C ASP A 81 0.39 1.27 -14.56
N ASN A 82 1.28 1.49 -13.59
CA ASN A 82 2.07 2.73 -13.48
C ASN A 82 3.53 2.58 -13.93
N LYS A 83 3.90 1.47 -14.59
CA LYS A 83 5.28 1.19 -15.05
C LYS A 83 6.32 1.31 -13.92
N GLY A 84 5.98 0.84 -12.73
CA GLY A 84 6.83 0.88 -11.54
C GLY A 84 6.97 2.26 -10.89
N LYS A 85 6.20 3.27 -11.32
CA LYS A 85 6.19 4.59 -10.68
C LYS A 85 5.28 4.59 -9.44
N ILE A 86 5.75 5.28 -8.42
CA ILE A 86 5.03 5.62 -7.19
C ILE A 86 4.88 7.13 -7.12
#